data_AF-A0A3B8U137-F1
#
_entry.id   AF-A0A3B8U137-F1
#
_cell.length_a   1.000
_cell.length_b   1.000
_cell.length_c   1.000
_cell.angle_alpha   90.00
_cell.angle_beta   90.00
_cell.angle_gamma   90.00
#
_symmetry.space_group_name_H-M   'P 1'
#
loop_
_entity.id
_entity.type
_entity.pdbx_description
1 polymer ?
#
loop_
_entity_poly.entity_id
_entity_poly.type
_entity_poly.pdbx_seq_one_letter_code
_entity_poly.pdbx_strand_id
1 'polypeptide(L)'
;MSHGFLPLTKKELTADGISQPDFVYVSGDAYVDHSSFGTAIICRLLQSRGYSVALICQPDWRDPGSVQEYGEPRLGFLVSSGNMDSMVNHYTVSRKRRHQDAYSPGGAIGKRPDYAVIVYCNLIRKTYKHTPIIIGGIEASLRRLSHYDYWSDRVRRSILLDSGADLISYGMGEHSIPEIADALASGLDIRDLTYIDGTVYKTRDEESIYDAIRLPDFEKVRSDKRAYAHSFSIQHANTDPFQARRLYETYDGKLFVVQNPPAKPLTTQEMDDVYA
;
A
#
# COMPACT_ATOMS: atom_id res chain seq x y z
N MET A 1 1.79 7.20 -26.31
CA MET A 1 2.72 6.67 -25.29
C MET A 1 3.16 5.28 -25.72
N SER A 2 4.34 4.82 -25.32
CA SER A 2 4.92 3.54 -25.73
C SER A 2 3.98 2.36 -25.44
N HIS A 3 3.69 1.54 -26.45
CA HIS A 3 3.01 0.23 -26.32
C HIS A 3 3.95 -0.87 -25.77
N GLY A 4 5.14 -0.51 -25.30
CA GLY A 4 6.11 -1.42 -24.70
C GLY A 4 5.90 -1.61 -23.19
N PHE A 5 6.80 -2.37 -22.57
CA PHE A 5 6.84 -2.57 -21.12
C PHE A 5 7.00 -1.26 -20.34
N LEU A 6 6.57 -1.26 -19.07
CA LEU A 6 6.86 -0.16 -18.15
C LEU A 6 8.38 -0.03 -17.95
N PRO A 7 8.91 1.19 -17.74
CA PRO A 7 10.33 1.39 -17.56
C PRO A 7 10.83 0.75 -16.25
N LEU A 8 11.81 -0.15 -16.38
CA LEU A 8 12.43 -0.91 -15.30
C LEU A 8 13.88 -0.49 -15.05
N THR A 9 14.41 0.41 -15.88
CA THR A 9 15.76 0.93 -15.74
C THR A 9 15.80 2.44 -16.01
N LYS A 10 16.80 3.11 -15.42
CA LYS A 10 17.02 4.54 -15.67
C LYS A 10 17.25 4.88 -17.16
N LYS A 11 17.82 3.93 -17.91
CA LYS A 11 18.05 4.09 -19.36
C LYS A 11 16.73 4.15 -20.14
N GLU A 12 15.78 3.28 -19.79
CA GLU A 12 14.44 3.28 -20.41
C GLU A 12 13.67 4.55 -20.09
N LEU A 13 13.68 5.01 -18.82
CA LEU A 13 13.08 6.31 -18.46
C LEU A 13 13.66 7.47 -19.27
N THR A 14 14.99 7.49 -19.42
CA THR A 14 15.68 8.56 -20.17
C THR A 14 15.33 8.47 -21.66
N ALA A 15 15.17 7.27 -22.21
CA ALA A 15 14.73 7.07 -23.59
C ALA A 15 13.29 7.56 -23.84
N ASP A 16 12.44 7.49 -22.83
CA ASP A 16 11.08 8.06 -22.82
C ASP A 16 11.05 9.58 -22.52
N GLY A 17 12.22 10.21 -22.34
CA GLY A 17 12.33 11.64 -22.05
C GLY A 17 11.96 12.02 -20.61
N ILE A 18 11.87 11.04 -19.71
CA ILE A 18 11.50 11.25 -18.30
C ILE A 18 12.78 11.37 -17.47
N SER A 19 13.07 12.58 -16.98
CA SER A 19 14.22 12.83 -16.09
C SER A 19 13.92 12.52 -14.63
N GLN A 20 12.66 12.68 -14.22
CA GLN A 20 12.16 12.42 -12.87
C GLN A 20 10.76 11.80 -13.00
N PRO A 21 10.54 10.57 -12.52
CA PRO A 21 9.23 9.96 -12.58
C PRO A 21 8.26 10.61 -11.56
N ASP A 22 6.98 10.58 -11.86
CA ASP A 22 5.93 11.03 -10.93
C ASP A 22 5.85 10.10 -9.73
N PHE A 23 5.86 8.78 -10.00
CA PHE A 23 5.89 7.75 -8.98
C PHE A 23 7.05 6.78 -9.19
N VAL A 24 7.62 6.33 -8.07
CA VAL A 24 8.44 5.11 -8.05
C VAL A 24 7.66 4.02 -7.32
N TYR A 25 7.33 2.94 -8.02
CA TYR A 25 6.63 1.79 -7.47
C TYR A 25 7.63 0.73 -7.01
N VAL A 26 7.63 0.43 -5.71
CA VAL A 26 8.44 -0.63 -5.10
C VAL A 26 7.58 -1.88 -4.86
N SER A 27 7.93 -2.99 -5.52
CA SER A 27 7.19 -4.24 -5.47
C SER A 27 8.00 -5.37 -4.84
N GLY A 28 7.36 -6.20 -4.03
CA GLY A 28 7.94 -7.46 -3.55
C GLY A 28 8.01 -8.56 -4.60
N ASP A 29 7.25 -8.46 -5.69
CA ASP A 29 7.27 -9.40 -6.83
C ASP A 29 8.25 -8.93 -7.91
N ALA A 30 8.67 -9.87 -8.76
CA ALA A 30 9.18 -9.54 -10.09
C ALA A 30 8.12 -8.78 -10.90
N TYR A 31 8.56 -7.97 -11.85
CA TYR A 31 7.63 -7.35 -12.78
C TYR A 31 7.11 -8.38 -13.78
N VAL A 32 5.78 -8.49 -13.83
CA VAL A 32 5.04 -9.24 -14.84
C VAL A 32 3.93 -8.33 -15.33
N ASP A 33 3.98 -7.97 -16.60
CA ASP A 33 3.00 -7.09 -17.23
C ASP A 33 1.74 -7.88 -17.62
N HIS A 34 0.92 -8.20 -16.62
CA HIS A 34 -0.27 -9.02 -16.80
C HIS A 34 -1.40 -8.54 -15.88
N SER A 35 -2.65 -8.67 -16.33
CA SER A 35 -3.85 -8.23 -15.60
C SER A 35 -4.10 -8.98 -14.29
N SER A 36 -3.39 -10.08 -14.03
CA SER A 36 -3.39 -10.75 -12.72
C SER A 36 -2.44 -10.11 -11.70
N PHE A 37 -1.68 -9.09 -12.09
CA PHE A 37 -0.72 -8.39 -11.24
C PHE A 37 -1.24 -6.98 -10.94
N GLY A 38 -1.61 -6.74 -9.68
CA GLY A 38 -2.13 -5.44 -9.26
C GLY A 38 -1.15 -4.29 -9.55
N THR A 39 0.16 -4.54 -9.39
CA THR A 39 1.22 -3.59 -9.76
C THR A 39 1.15 -3.19 -11.24
N ALA A 40 0.89 -4.13 -12.16
CA ALA A 40 0.80 -3.83 -13.58
C ALA A 40 -0.44 -2.97 -13.88
N ILE A 41 -1.61 -3.35 -13.34
CA ILE A 41 -2.86 -2.61 -13.50
C ILE A 41 -2.70 -1.16 -13.03
N ILE A 42 -2.23 -0.96 -11.80
CA ILE A 42 -2.11 0.38 -11.21
C ILE A 42 -1.12 1.26 -11.98
N CYS A 43 0.03 0.71 -12.36
CA CYS A 43 1.02 1.48 -13.13
C CYS A 43 0.51 1.83 -14.54
N ARG A 44 -0.19 0.91 -15.21
CA ARG A 44 -0.78 1.17 -16.54
C ARG A 44 -1.92 2.19 -16.46
N LEU A 45 -2.74 2.13 -15.42
CA LEU A 45 -3.77 3.12 -15.16
C LEU A 45 -3.20 4.51 -14.90
N LEU A 46 -2.11 4.61 -14.14
CA LEU A 46 -1.41 5.89 -13.95
C LEU A 46 -0.84 6.42 -15.27
N GLN A 47 -0.22 5.55 -16.09
CA GLN A 47 0.26 5.93 -17.42
C GLN A 47 -0.86 6.40 -18.35
N SER A 48 -2.00 5.72 -18.38
CA SER A 48 -3.14 6.12 -19.22
C SER A 48 -3.69 7.49 -18.83
N ARG A 49 -3.47 7.91 -17.58
CA ARG A 49 -3.80 9.24 -17.05
C ARG A 49 -2.67 10.27 -17.17
N GLY A 50 -1.56 9.92 -17.82
CA GLY A 50 -0.45 10.85 -18.09
C GLY A 50 0.62 10.89 -17.01
N TYR A 51 0.58 10.01 -16.01
CA TYR A 51 1.62 9.92 -14.98
C TYR A 51 2.73 8.95 -15.38
N SER A 52 3.96 9.37 -15.17
CA SER A 52 5.16 8.54 -15.32
C SER A 52 5.41 7.70 -14.08
N VAL A 53 5.57 6.39 -14.26
CA VAL A 53 5.83 5.45 -13.17
C VAL A 53 7.06 4.61 -13.48
N ALA A 54 8.01 4.59 -12.56
CA ALA A 54 9.21 3.76 -12.61
C ALA A 54 9.10 2.61 -11.62
N LEU A 55 9.55 1.41 -11.98
CA LEU A 55 9.42 0.23 -11.11
C LEU A 55 10.76 -0.20 -10.52
N ILE A 56 10.74 -0.49 -9.22
CA ILE A 56 11.80 -1.19 -8.49
C ILE A 56 11.22 -2.49 -7.95
N CYS A 57 11.56 -3.59 -8.61
CA CYS A 57 11.09 -4.93 -8.22
C CYS A 57 12.14 -5.64 -7.39
N GLN A 58 11.74 -6.13 -6.22
CA GLN A 58 12.57 -6.92 -5.32
C GLN A 58 13.90 -6.23 -4.95
N PRO A 59 13.89 -4.95 -4.51
CA PRO A 59 15.13 -4.28 -4.13
C PRO A 59 15.83 -5.02 -3.00
N ASP A 60 17.17 -5.01 -3.02
CA ASP A 60 17.94 -5.50 -1.89
C ASP A 60 17.76 -4.57 -0.69
N TRP A 61 16.91 -4.99 0.24
CA TRP A 61 16.55 -4.19 1.41
C TRP A 61 17.68 -4.00 2.42
N ARG A 62 18.83 -4.63 2.19
CA ARG A 62 20.04 -4.45 2.98
C ARG A 62 20.90 -3.30 2.46
N ASP A 63 20.66 -2.88 1.22
CA ASP A 63 21.35 -1.77 0.56
C ASP A 63 20.40 -0.57 0.38
N PRO A 64 20.61 0.55 1.09
CA PRO A 64 19.87 1.80 0.86
C PRO A 64 19.96 2.33 -0.57
N GLY A 65 20.99 1.97 -1.34
CA GLY A 65 21.14 2.33 -2.75
C GLY A 65 20.10 1.69 -3.67
N SER A 66 19.50 0.56 -3.26
CA SER A 66 18.53 -0.20 -4.07
C SER A 66 17.22 0.54 -4.37
N VAL A 67 16.90 1.58 -3.58
CA VAL A 67 15.72 2.45 -3.80
C VAL A 67 16.08 3.80 -4.41
N GLN A 68 17.35 4.02 -4.75
CA GLN A 68 17.86 5.30 -5.27
C GLN A 68 18.05 5.33 -6.79
N GLU A 69 17.77 4.23 -7.49
CA GLU A 69 18.03 4.10 -8.93
C GLU A 69 17.46 5.27 -9.74
N TYR A 70 16.26 5.72 -9.40
CA TYR A 70 15.55 6.81 -10.08
C TYR A 70 15.61 8.16 -9.37
N GLY A 71 16.27 8.24 -8.22
CA GLY A 71 16.22 9.41 -7.35
C GLY A 71 14.86 9.59 -6.66
N GLU A 72 14.59 10.82 -6.22
CA GLU A 72 13.33 11.19 -5.55
C GLU A 72 12.21 11.39 -6.59
N PRO A 73 11.08 10.66 -6.48
CA PRO A 73 9.92 10.87 -7.36
C PRO A 73 9.26 12.23 -7.10
N ARG A 74 8.57 12.76 -8.12
CA ARG A 74 7.88 14.05 -8.02
C ARG A 74 6.68 14.02 -7.08
N LEU A 75 5.87 12.96 -7.11
CA LEU A 75 4.64 12.82 -6.31
C LEU A 75 4.82 11.88 -5.12
N GLY A 76 5.46 10.72 -5.30
CA GLY A 76 5.69 9.82 -4.18
C GLY A 76 6.15 8.41 -4.54
N PHE A 77 6.33 7.60 -3.51
CA PHE A 77 6.56 6.17 -3.63
C PHE A 77 5.25 5.41 -3.47
N LEU A 78 5.03 4.43 -4.35
CA LEU A 78 3.99 3.41 -4.20
C LEU A 78 4.66 2.13 -3.72
N VAL A 79 4.13 1.44 -2.71
CA VAL A 79 4.79 0.25 -2.15
C VAL A 79 3.78 -0.87 -1.90
N SER A 80 4.10 -2.09 -2.36
CA SER A 80 3.33 -3.28 -2.04
C SER A 80 4.23 -4.51 -1.85
N SER A 81 3.72 -5.53 -1.18
CA SER A 81 4.38 -6.84 -1.08
C SER A 81 4.30 -7.65 -2.38
N GLY A 82 3.64 -7.13 -3.42
CA GLY A 82 3.24 -7.86 -4.62
C GLY A 82 1.84 -8.47 -4.52
N ASN A 83 1.58 -9.50 -5.32
CA ASN A 83 0.29 -10.21 -5.42
C ASN A 83 -0.04 -11.10 -4.22
N MET A 84 0.91 -11.28 -3.29
CA MET A 84 0.71 -12.08 -2.10
C MET A 84 1.37 -11.43 -0.90
N ASP A 85 0.83 -11.72 0.29
CA ASP A 85 1.49 -11.39 1.55
C ASP A 85 2.87 -12.04 1.62
N SER A 86 3.87 -11.28 2.06
CA SER A 86 5.27 -11.74 2.07
C SER A 86 5.49 -12.95 2.99
N MET A 87 4.76 -13.02 4.10
CA MET A 87 4.87 -14.14 5.03
C MET A 87 4.24 -15.40 4.46
N VAL A 88 3.08 -15.30 3.81
CA VAL A 88 2.46 -16.43 3.10
C VAL A 88 3.34 -16.93 1.94
N ASN A 89 4.12 -16.05 1.33
CA ASN A 89 5.08 -16.41 0.29
C ASN A 89 6.32 -17.12 0.82
N HIS A 90 6.78 -16.78 2.02
CA HIS A 90 7.92 -17.47 2.63
C HIS A 90 7.55 -18.72 3.40
N TYR A 91 6.30 -18.83 3.89
CA TYR A 91 5.92 -19.86 4.84
C TYR A 91 4.60 -20.54 4.47
N THR A 92 4.48 -21.82 4.84
CA THR A 92 3.22 -22.55 4.82
C THR A 92 2.36 -22.18 6.04
N VAL A 93 1.08 -22.57 6.02
CA VAL A 93 0.17 -22.39 7.17
C VAL A 93 0.68 -23.02 8.46
N SER A 94 1.55 -24.04 8.38
CA SER A 94 2.20 -24.67 9.53
C SER A 94 3.56 -24.05 9.87
N ARG A 95 3.84 -22.82 9.39
CA ARG A 95 5.08 -22.06 9.59
C ARG A 95 6.35 -22.75 9.07
N LYS A 96 6.24 -23.66 8.10
CA LYS A 96 7.41 -24.24 7.42
C LYS A 96 7.85 -23.32 6.30
N ARG A 97 9.16 -23.07 6.17
CA ARG A 97 9.70 -22.25 5.08
C ARG A 97 9.49 -22.94 3.73
N ARG A 98 9.02 -22.20 2.73
CA ARG A 98 8.90 -22.66 1.35
C ARG A 98 10.27 -22.69 0.68
N HIS A 99 10.44 -23.62 -0.26
CA HIS A 99 11.70 -23.80 -1.00
C HIS A 99 11.79 -22.96 -2.27
N GLN A 100 10.68 -22.31 -2.66
CA GLN A 100 10.56 -21.50 -3.87
C GLN A 100 9.66 -20.30 -3.57
N ASP A 101 9.96 -19.17 -4.21
CA ASP A 101 9.08 -18.00 -4.28
C ASP A 101 8.47 -17.93 -5.69
N ALA A 102 7.16 -18.14 -5.79
CA ALA A 102 6.44 -18.21 -7.07
C ALA A 102 6.46 -16.89 -7.86
N TYR A 103 6.77 -15.77 -7.21
CA TYR A 103 6.77 -14.43 -7.80
C TYR A 103 8.18 -13.84 -7.94
N SER A 104 9.21 -14.66 -7.72
CA SER A 104 10.62 -14.31 -7.97
C SER A 104 11.11 -14.94 -9.27
N PRO A 105 12.02 -14.29 -10.03
CA PRO A 105 12.56 -14.87 -11.26
C PRO A 105 13.23 -16.22 -10.99
N GLY A 106 12.86 -17.24 -11.79
CA GLY A 106 13.36 -18.61 -11.61
C GLY A 106 12.96 -19.28 -10.28
N GLY A 107 12.01 -18.71 -9.54
CA GLY A 107 11.62 -19.23 -8.23
C GLY A 107 12.59 -18.91 -7.09
N ALA A 108 13.52 -17.98 -7.31
CA ALA A 108 14.62 -17.72 -6.38
C ALA A 108 14.13 -17.25 -5.00
N ILE A 109 14.57 -17.91 -3.95
CA ILE A 109 14.26 -17.51 -2.57
C ILE A 109 15.16 -16.35 -2.11
N GLY A 110 14.68 -15.57 -1.14
CA GLY A 110 15.46 -14.51 -0.50
C GLY A 110 15.57 -13.22 -1.30
N LYS A 111 14.72 -13.02 -2.30
CA LYS A 111 14.55 -11.76 -3.06
C LYS A 111 13.53 -10.81 -2.44
N ARG A 112 12.70 -11.29 -1.51
CA ARG A 112 11.75 -10.51 -0.72
C ARG A 112 12.08 -10.63 0.78
N PRO A 113 11.90 -9.58 1.58
CA PRO A 113 11.93 -9.68 3.04
C PRO A 113 10.59 -10.15 3.61
N ASP A 114 10.61 -10.71 4.82
CA ASP A 114 9.42 -10.82 5.65
C ASP A 114 8.87 -9.44 5.98
N TYR A 115 7.54 -9.29 5.99
CA TYR A 115 6.85 -8.00 6.16
C TYR A 115 7.35 -6.96 5.15
N ALA A 116 7.36 -7.35 3.88
CA ALA A 116 7.98 -6.61 2.79
C ALA A 116 7.58 -5.13 2.74
N VAL A 117 6.30 -4.80 2.96
CA VAL A 117 5.82 -3.41 2.95
C VAL A 117 6.52 -2.59 4.03
N ILE A 118 6.60 -3.11 5.27
CA ILE A 118 7.27 -2.42 6.39
C ILE A 118 8.76 -2.24 6.09
N VAL A 119 9.42 -3.28 5.59
CA VAL A 119 10.86 -3.25 5.31
C VAL A 119 11.20 -2.25 4.20
N TYR A 120 10.44 -2.26 3.10
CA TYR A 120 10.66 -1.34 1.98
C TYR A 120 10.33 0.10 2.36
N CYS A 121 9.25 0.36 3.11
CA CYS A 121 8.95 1.71 3.57
C CYS A 121 10.05 2.25 4.49
N ASN A 122 10.56 1.44 5.41
CA ASN A 122 11.67 1.84 6.28
C ASN A 122 12.96 2.11 5.49
N LEU A 123 13.21 1.33 4.44
CA LEU A 123 14.34 1.55 3.53
C LEU A 123 14.20 2.89 2.79
N ILE A 124 13.03 3.16 2.21
CA ILE A 124 12.72 4.43 1.55
C ILE A 124 12.87 5.57 2.55
N ARG A 125 12.29 5.47 3.75
CA ARG A 125 12.29 6.56 4.74
C ARG A 125 13.68 6.89 5.30
N LYS A 126 14.62 5.93 5.30
CA LYS A 126 16.03 6.18 5.63
C LYS A 126 16.72 7.08 4.60
N THR A 127 16.34 6.96 3.34
CA THR A 127 16.91 7.70 2.22
C THR A 127 16.14 9.01 1.95
N TYR A 128 14.82 8.92 1.92
CA TYR A 128 13.87 9.95 1.54
C TYR A 128 12.93 10.27 2.72
N LYS A 129 13.33 11.25 3.52
CA LYS A 129 12.71 11.54 4.82
C LYS A 129 11.28 12.10 4.72
N HIS A 130 10.98 12.83 3.65
CA HIS A 130 9.76 13.64 3.53
C HIS A 130 8.89 13.28 2.33
N THR A 131 9.43 12.57 1.35
CA THR A 131 8.69 12.15 0.14
C THR A 131 7.49 11.29 0.53
N PRO A 132 6.29 11.52 -0.03
CA PRO A 132 5.12 10.71 0.27
C PRO A 132 5.35 9.23 0.02
N ILE A 133 4.91 8.37 0.95
CA ILE A 133 4.89 6.92 0.78
C ILE A 133 3.44 6.44 0.91
N ILE A 134 2.91 5.90 -0.18
CA ILE A 134 1.58 5.30 -0.25
C ILE A 134 1.75 3.78 -0.33
N ILE A 135 1.14 3.06 0.61
CA ILE A 135 1.22 1.61 0.68
C ILE A 135 -0.09 0.96 0.22
N GLY A 136 0.00 -0.20 -0.43
CA GLY A 136 -1.17 -0.91 -0.93
C GLY A 136 -0.95 -2.41 -1.07
N GLY A 137 -1.90 -3.05 -1.75
CA GLY A 137 -1.92 -4.51 -1.93
C GLY A 137 -2.41 -5.26 -0.71
N ILE A 138 -2.37 -6.60 -0.80
CA ILE A 138 -2.96 -7.50 0.20
C ILE A 138 -2.35 -7.28 1.59
N GLU A 139 -1.03 -7.18 1.67
CA GLU A 139 -0.32 -7.05 2.93
C GLU A 139 -0.67 -5.76 3.69
N ALA A 140 -0.79 -4.62 2.99
CA ALA A 140 -1.18 -3.37 3.61
C ALA A 140 -2.69 -3.33 3.94
N SER A 141 -3.52 -3.78 2.98
CA SER A 141 -4.98 -3.75 3.09
C SER A 141 -5.49 -4.54 4.28
N LEU A 142 -4.94 -5.74 4.52
CA LEU A 142 -5.35 -6.61 5.63
C LEU A 142 -4.84 -6.16 7.01
N ARG A 143 -3.88 -5.21 7.05
CA ARG A 143 -3.21 -4.74 8.26
C ARG A 143 -3.47 -3.26 8.56
N ARG A 144 -4.51 -2.69 7.95
CA ARG A 144 -4.85 -1.26 7.99
C ARG A 144 -5.21 -0.71 9.37
N LEU A 145 -5.77 -1.55 10.23
CA LEU A 145 -6.09 -1.26 11.64
C LEU A 145 -5.41 -2.31 12.53
N SER A 146 -5.72 -2.33 13.83
CA SER A 146 -5.24 -3.39 14.70
C SER A 146 -5.68 -4.77 14.18
N HIS A 147 -4.72 -5.69 14.15
CA HIS A 147 -4.91 -7.01 13.57
C HIS A 147 -4.12 -8.05 14.34
N TYR A 148 -4.65 -9.27 14.40
CA TYR A 148 -3.90 -10.41 14.90
C TYR A 148 -2.91 -10.87 13.83
N ASP A 149 -1.62 -10.79 14.16
CA ASP A 149 -0.56 -11.32 13.32
C ASP A 149 -0.25 -12.77 13.72
N TYR A 150 -0.62 -13.70 12.85
CA TYR A 150 -0.43 -15.13 13.06
C TYR A 150 1.05 -15.50 13.23
N TRP A 151 1.96 -14.78 12.60
CA TRP A 151 3.38 -15.15 12.56
C TRP A 151 4.11 -14.81 13.85
N SER A 152 3.87 -13.62 14.41
CA SER A 152 4.38 -13.21 15.72
C SER A 152 3.50 -13.62 16.90
N ASP A 153 2.31 -14.17 16.64
CA ASP A 153 1.31 -14.59 17.63
C ASP A 153 0.89 -13.45 18.57
N ARG A 154 0.64 -12.27 18.00
CA ARG A 154 0.33 -11.05 18.75
C ARG A 154 -0.66 -10.18 17.99
N VAL A 155 -1.43 -9.39 18.74
CA VAL A 155 -2.17 -8.26 18.15
C VAL A 155 -1.17 -7.13 17.88
N ARG A 156 -1.05 -6.75 16.61
CA ARG A 156 -0.21 -5.65 16.15
C ARG A 156 -1.05 -4.41 15.87
N ARG A 157 -0.39 -3.26 15.95
CA ARG A 157 -0.96 -1.98 15.51
C ARG A 157 -1.07 -1.93 13.99
N SER A 158 -1.78 -0.93 13.48
CA SER A 158 -1.85 -0.64 12.04
C SER A 158 -0.46 -0.62 11.40
N ILE A 159 -0.34 -1.23 10.21
CA ILE A 159 0.86 -1.21 9.38
C ILE A 159 1.29 0.22 9.02
N LEU A 160 0.35 1.17 8.98
CA LEU A 160 0.65 2.58 8.73
C LEU A 160 1.57 3.19 9.81
N LEU A 161 1.46 2.68 11.05
CA LEU A 161 2.28 3.11 12.18
C LEU A 161 3.63 2.38 12.23
N ASP A 162 3.68 1.13 11.75
CA ASP A 162 4.91 0.31 11.73
C ASP A 162 5.84 0.62 10.55
N SER A 163 5.28 1.01 9.41
CA SER A 163 6.01 1.22 8.15
C SER A 163 6.61 2.62 7.98
N GLY A 164 6.06 3.62 8.68
CA GLY A 164 6.39 5.02 8.42
C GLY A 164 5.81 5.58 7.10
N ALA A 165 4.88 4.86 6.49
CA ALA A 165 4.09 5.33 5.35
C ALA A 165 3.10 6.43 5.78
N ASP A 166 2.62 7.19 4.79
CA ASP A 166 1.75 8.35 5.00
C ASP A 166 0.28 8.00 4.74
N LEU A 167 0.01 7.15 3.76
CA LEU A 167 -1.34 6.75 3.35
C LEU A 167 -1.39 5.26 2.99
N ILE A 168 -2.48 4.57 3.30
CA ILE A 168 -2.81 3.26 2.72
C ILE A 168 -3.84 3.47 1.63
N SER A 169 -3.66 2.85 0.46
CA SER A 169 -4.74 2.58 -0.50
C SER A 169 -5.13 1.10 -0.34
N TYR A 170 -6.34 0.84 0.16
CA TYR A 170 -6.81 -0.51 0.48
C TYR A 170 -7.96 -0.95 -0.43
N GLY A 171 -8.06 -2.26 -0.68
CA GLY A 171 -9.03 -2.80 -1.63
C GLY A 171 -8.58 -2.60 -3.07
N MET A 172 -9.54 -2.38 -3.97
CA MET A 172 -9.27 -2.03 -5.37
C MET A 172 -8.76 -0.58 -5.45
N GLY A 173 -7.58 -0.38 -6.02
CA GLY A 173 -6.89 0.91 -6.07
C GLY A 173 -7.23 1.74 -7.31
N GLU A 174 -8.07 1.23 -8.21
CA GLU A 174 -8.36 1.79 -9.53
C GLU A 174 -9.10 3.14 -9.45
N HIS A 175 -9.80 3.42 -8.35
CA HIS A 175 -10.37 4.75 -8.07
C HIS A 175 -9.44 5.60 -7.21
N SER A 176 -8.95 5.04 -6.11
CA SER A 176 -8.19 5.80 -5.11
C SER A 176 -6.82 6.26 -5.62
N ILE A 177 -6.08 5.44 -6.38
CA ILE A 177 -4.74 5.80 -6.84
C ILE A 177 -4.75 6.98 -7.82
N PRO A 178 -5.62 7.02 -8.85
CA PRO A 178 -5.78 8.23 -9.65
C PRO A 178 -6.17 9.46 -8.84
N GLU A 179 -7.10 9.34 -7.90
CA GLU A 179 -7.52 10.48 -7.07
C GLU A 179 -6.38 11.00 -6.18
N ILE A 180 -5.57 10.09 -5.60
CA ILE A 180 -4.34 10.43 -4.87
C ILE A 180 -3.35 11.15 -5.81
N ALA A 181 -3.16 10.64 -7.02
CA ALA A 181 -2.23 11.23 -7.98
C ALA A 181 -2.65 12.64 -8.39
N ASP A 182 -3.93 12.83 -8.70
CA ASP A 182 -4.50 14.13 -9.07
C ASP A 182 -4.41 15.13 -7.91
N ALA A 183 -4.72 14.70 -6.68
CA ALA A 183 -4.59 15.53 -5.49
C ALA A 183 -3.14 15.97 -5.25
N LEU A 184 -2.17 15.05 -5.27
CA LEU A 184 -0.75 15.39 -5.09
C LEU A 184 -0.24 16.27 -6.24
N ALA A 185 -0.66 16.01 -7.48
CA ALA A 185 -0.27 16.80 -8.64
C ALA A 185 -0.83 18.23 -8.59
N SER A 186 -1.98 18.44 -7.94
CA SER A 186 -2.54 19.77 -7.67
C SER A 186 -1.79 20.56 -6.59
N GLY A 187 -0.88 19.92 -5.87
CA GLY A 187 -0.06 20.53 -4.81
C GLY A 187 -0.60 20.32 -3.39
N LEU A 188 -1.59 19.45 -3.19
CA LEU A 188 -2.02 19.06 -1.84
C LEU A 188 -0.93 18.23 -1.15
N ASP A 189 -0.72 18.46 0.15
CA ASP A 189 0.17 17.63 0.95
C ASP A 189 -0.49 16.28 1.22
N ILE A 190 0.30 15.19 1.23
CA ILE A 190 -0.19 13.83 1.51
C ILE A 190 -1.00 13.72 2.82
N ARG A 191 -0.73 14.59 3.80
CA ARG A 191 -1.43 14.64 5.09
C ARG A 191 -2.84 15.21 5.00
N ASP A 192 -3.12 15.98 3.95
CA ASP A 192 -4.43 16.61 3.71
C ASP A 192 -5.37 15.67 2.92
N LEU A 193 -4.87 14.56 2.39
CA LEU A 193 -5.64 13.54 1.68
C LEU A 193 -6.43 12.66 2.68
N THR A 194 -7.36 13.27 3.39
CA THR A 194 -8.15 12.63 4.47
C THR A 194 -9.53 12.15 4.02
N TYR A 195 -9.91 12.41 2.77
CA TYR A 195 -11.28 12.24 2.27
C TYR A 195 -11.46 11.18 1.17
N ILE A 196 -10.35 10.67 0.60
CA ILE A 196 -10.38 9.74 -0.53
C ILE A 196 -10.92 8.37 -0.08
N ASP A 197 -11.98 7.88 -0.71
CA ASP A 197 -12.52 6.54 -0.43
C ASP A 197 -11.49 5.46 -0.79
N GLY A 198 -11.50 4.35 -0.05
CA GLY A 198 -10.50 3.28 -0.19
C GLY A 198 -9.14 3.64 0.42
N THR A 199 -9.05 4.69 1.25
CA THR A 199 -7.78 5.07 1.90
C THR A 199 -7.81 5.02 3.42
N VAL A 200 -6.62 4.88 4.02
CA VAL A 200 -6.40 4.98 5.46
C VAL A 200 -5.29 5.98 5.74
N TYR A 201 -5.55 6.95 6.61
CA TYR A 201 -4.58 7.97 7.03
C TYR A 201 -4.40 7.97 8.54
N LYS A 202 -3.46 8.80 9.04
CA LYS A 202 -3.26 9.03 10.47
C LYS A 202 -3.29 10.51 10.80
N THR A 203 -3.91 10.85 11.92
CA THR A 203 -4.01 12.24 12.43
C THR A 203 -3.86 12.29 13.94
N ARG A 204 -3.52 13.46 14.47
CA ARG A 204 -3.60 13.77 15.91
C ARG A 204 -4.76 14.71 16.25
N ASP A 205 -5.49 15.15 15.23
CA ASP A 205 -6.68 15.97 15.36
C ASP A 205 -7.90 15.05 15.32
N GLU A 206 -8.52 14.82 16.48
CA GLU A 206 -9.74 14.02 16.57
C GLU A 206 -10.95 14.78 16.01
N GLU A 207 -10.95 16.13 16.10
CA GLU A 207 -12.06 16.98 15.66
C GLU A 207 -12.21 16.97 14.13
N SER A 208 -11.12 16.73 13.40
CA SER A 208 -11.16 16.54 11.95
C SER A 208 -11.81 15.21 11.52
N ILE A 209 -12.11 14.29 12.44
CA ILE A 209 -12.68 12.98 12.15
C ILE A 209 -14.21 13.06 12.24
N TYR A 210 -14.86 13.30 11.10
CA TYR A 210 -16.32 13.41 11.00
C TYR A 210 -16.98 12.11 10.53
N ASP A 211 -18.23 11.92 10.94
CA ASP A 211 -19.13 10.82 10.55
C ASP A 211 -18.60 9.40 10.77
N ALA A 212 -17.64 9.23 11.68
CA ALA A 212 -16.93 7.99 11.88
C ALA A 212 -17.42 7.15 13.07
N ILE A 213 -17.26 5.83 12.95
CA ILE A 213 -17.44 4.88 14.04
C ILE A 213 -16.10 4.73 14.77
N ARG A 214 -16.07 5.07 16.06
CA ARG A 214 -14.91 4.84 16.93
C ARG A 214 -14.78 3.36 17.27
N LEU A 215 -13.64 2.78 16.96
CA LEU A 215 -13.27 1.43 17.39
C LEU A 215 -12.70 1.46 18.82
N PRO A 216 -12.73 0.33 19.55
CA PRO A 216 -12.01 0.23 20.83
C PRO A 216 -10.53 0.56 20.65
N ASP A 217 -9.96 1.31 21.60
CA ASP A 217 -8.55 1.70 21.56
C ASP A 217 -7.62 0.47 21.45
N PHE A 218 -6.50 0.61 20.74
CA PHE A 218 -5.55 -0.47 20.46
C PHE A 218 -5.07 -1.18 21.73
N GLU A 219 -4.85 -0.45 22.81
CA GLU A 219 -4.35 -0.92 24.09
C GLU A 219 -5.36 -1.85 24.77
N LYS A 220 -6.65 -1.57 24.58
CA LYS A 220 -7.74 -2.43 25.03
C LYS A 220 -7.85 -3.67 24.14
N VAL A 221 -7.80 -3.49 22.83
CA VAL A 221 -7.84 -4.59 21.85
C VAL A 221 -6.66 -5.56 22.01
N ARG A 222 -5.47 -5.06 22.32
CA ARG A 222 -4.25 -5.84 22.56
C ARG A 222 -4.33 -6.70 23.83
N SER A 223 -5.02 -6.23 24.86
CA SER A 223 -5.07 -6.87 26.18
C SER A 223 -6.29 -7.75 26.42
N ASP A 224 -7.34 -7.60 25.60
CA ASP A 224 -8.63 -8.25 25.80
C ASP A 224 -9.16 -8.89 24.51
N LYS A 225 -9.23 -10.23 24.49
CA LYS A 225 -9.71 -11.01 23.34
C LYS A 225 -11.15 -10.67 22.93
N ARG A 226 -12.01 -10.31 23.89
CA ARG A 226 -13.40 -9.92 23.58
C ARG A 226 -13.44 -8.53 22.95
N ALA A 227 -12.60 -7.61 23.40
CA ALA A 227 -12.46 -6.30 22.77
C ALA A 227 -11.93 -6.43 21.33
N TYR A 228 -10.95 -7.31 21.10
CA TYR A 228 -10.49 -7.63 19.74
C TYR A 228 -11.62 -8.20 18.87
N ALA A 229 -12.35 -9.20 19.35
CA ALA A 229 -13.46 -9.79 18.59
C ALA A 229 -14.55 -8.76 18.26
N HIS A 230 -14.86 -7.86 19.21
CA HIS A 230 -15.81 -6.78 18.99
C HIS A 230 -15.32 -5.77 17.93
N SER A 231 -14.07 -5.30 18.06
CA SER A 231 -13.44 -4.41 17.06
C SER A 231 -13.44 -5.04 15.66
N PHE A 232 -13.01 -6.30 15.56
CA PHE A 232 -12.98 -7.03 14.30
C PHE A 232 -14.39 -7.22 13.70
N SER A 233 -15.41 -7.49 14.53
CA SER A 233 -16.80 -7.61 14.07
C SER A 233 -17.29 -6.31 13.43
N ILE A 234 -16.96 -5.16 14.00
CA ILE A 234 -17.31 -3.84 13.43
C ILE A 234 -16.60 -3.66 12.09
N GLN A 235 -15.28 -3.89 12.06
CA GLN A 235 -14.48 -3.78 10.84
C GLN A 235 -15.00 -4.69 9.72
N HIS A 236 -15.39 -5.92 10.04
CA HIS A 236 -15.90 -6.88 9.07
C HIS A 236 -17.27 -6.47 8.50
N ALA A 237 -18.18 -6.00 9.37
CA ALA A 237 -19.49 -5.49 8.94
C ALA A 237 -19.37 -4.21 8.08
N ASN A 238 -18.28 -3.46 8.23
CA ASN A 238 -18.03 -2.21 7.51
C ASN A 238 -17.22 -2.41 6.21
N THR A 239 -17.40 -3.56 5.52
CA THR A 239 -16.70 -3.86 4.25
C THR A 239 -17.53 -3.58 3.00
N ASP A 240 -18.85 -3.42 3.13
CA ASP A 240 -19.74 -3.09 2.01
C ASP A 240 -19.58 -1.60 1.61
N PRO A 241 -19.10 -1.28 0.39
CA PRO A 241 -18.88 0.11 -0.05
C PRO A 241 -20.15 0.98 -0.05
N PHE A 242 -21.36 0.40 -0.06
CA PHE A 242 -22.60 1.17 -0.10
C PHE A 242 -23.13 1.56 1.28
N GLN A 243 -22.70 0.86 2.34
CA GLN A 243 -23.18 1.07 3.70
C GLN A 243 -22.06 1.39 4.69
N ALA A 244 -20.81 1.12 4.32
CA ALA A 244 -19.65 1.37 5.15
C ALA A 244 -19.55 2.85 5.52
N ARG A 245 -19.16 3.07 6.77
CA ARG A 245 -18.84 4.39 7.30
C ARG A 245 -17.36 4.50 7.55
N ARG A 246 -16.89 5.72 7.74
CA ARG A 246 -15.52 5.95 8.23
C ARG A 246 -15.33 5.23 9.56
N LEU A 247 -14.19 4.57 9.75
CA LEU A 247 -13.79 3.99 11.03
C LEU A 247 -12.56 4.74 11.54
N TYR A 248 -12.39 4.81 12.85
CA TYR A 248 -11.10 5.18 13.41
C TYR A 248 -10.76 4.40 14.67
N GLU A 249 -9.46 4.16 14.86
CA GLU A 249 -8.90 3.50 16.02
C GLU A 249 -7.86 4.40 16.69
N THR A 250 -7.90 4.45 18.02
CA THR A 250 -6.99 5.27 18.82
C THR A 250 -5.79 4.45 19.27
N TYR A 251 -4.61 5.07 19.20
CA TYR A 251 -3.31 4.55 19.60
C TYR A 251 -2.62 5.53 20.53
N ASP A 252 -2.03 5.03 21.62
CA ASP A 252 -1.32 5.84 22.62
C ASP A 252 -2.14 7.06 23.13
N GLY A 253 -3.48 6.95 23.10
CA GLY A 253 -4.45 7.95 23.56
C GLY A 253 -4.53 9.27 22.75
N LYS A 254 -3.74 9.46 21.70
CA LYS A 254 -3.65 10.75 20.97
C LYS A 254 -3.34 10.65 19.48
N LEU A 255 -3.15 9.44 18.97
CA LEU A 255 -2.90 9.19 17.56
C LEU A 255 -4.04 8.35 17.02
N PHE A 256 -4.65 8.81 15.93
CA PHE A 256 -5.80 8.16 15.32
C PHE A 256 -5.40 7.61 13.97
N VAL A 257 -5.75 6.35 13.71
CA VAL A 257 -5.71 5.78 12.36
C VAL A 257 -7.14 5.74 11.86
N VAL A 258 -7.37 6.38 10.72
CA VAL A 258 -8.71 6.62 10.19
C VAL A 258 -8.84 5.93 8.84
N GLN A 259 -9.80 5.03 8.72
CA GLN A 259 -10.14 4.32 7.50
C GLN A 259 -11.36 5.00 6.88
N ASN A 260 -11.20 5.59 5.69
CA ASN A 260 -12.32 6.07 4.88
C ASN A 260 -13.18 4.90 4.40
N PRO A 261 -14.44 5.12 3.98
CA PRO A 261 -15.26 4.06 3.36
C PRO A 261 -14.52 3.40 2.18
N PRO A 262 -14.79 2.12 1.86
CA PRO A 262 -14.19 1.47 0.70
C PRO A 262 -14.59 2.18 -0.60
N ALA A 263 -13.67 2.22 -1.56
CA ALA A 263 -13.99 2.68 -2.91
C ALA A 263 -15.15 1.85 -3.50
N LYS A 264 -15.97 2.51 -4.33
CA LYS A 264 -17.05 1.84 -5.05
C LYS A 264 -16.48 0.86 -6.07
N PRO A 265 -17.21 -0.22 -6.40
CA PRO A 265 -16.81 -1.08 -7.49
C PRO A 265 -16.78 -0.29 -8.80
N LEU A 266 -15.88 -0.68 -9.71
CA LEU A 266 -15.84 -0.15 -11.06
C LEU A 266 -17.17 -0.40 -11.77
N THR A 267 -17.61 0.58 -12.56
CA THR A 267 -18.62 0.36 -13.60
C THR A 267 -18.06 -0.53 -14.71
N THR A 268 -18.95 -1.09 -15.54
CA THR A 268 -18.52 -1.90 -16.70
C THR A 268 -17.58 -1.12 -17.62
N GLN A 269 -17.88 0.15 -17.91
CA GLN A 269 -17.03 0.98 -18.76
C GLN A 269 -15.65 1.19 -18.16
N GLU A 270 -15.57 1.51 -16.85
CA GLU A 270 -14.28 1.69 -16.19
C GLU A 270 -13.47 0.39 -16.16
N MET A 271 -14.13 -0.76 -15.99
CA MET A 271 -13.46 -2.06 -16.08
C MET A 271 -12.93 -2.29 -17.50
N ASP A 272 -13.71 -2.03 -18.53
CA ASP A 272 -13.24 -2.16 -19.92
C ASP A 272 -12.06 -1.22 -20.21
N ASP A 273 -12.10 0.02 -19.70
CA ASP A 273 -11.04 1.02 -19.89
C ASP A 273 -9.73 0.63 -19.15
N VAL A 274 -9.82 0.03 -17.97
CA VAL A 274 -8.66 -0.39 -17.17
C VAL A 274 -7.97 -1.63 -17.75
N TYR A 275 -8.74 -2.53 -18.36
CA TYR A 275 -8.27 -3.85 -18.80
C TYR A 275 -8.11 -4.01 -20.33
N ALA A 276 -8.31 -2.94 -21.10
CA ALA A 276 -8.06 -2.88 -22.55
C ALA A 276 -6.57 -2.92 -22.91
#